data_AF-A0A3M1KGY8-F1
#
_entry.id   AF-A0A3M1KGY8-F1
#
_cell.length_a   1.000
_cell.length_b   1.000
_cell.length_c   1.000
_cell.angle_alpha   90.00
_cell.angle_beta   90.00
_cell.angle_gamma   90.00
#
_symmetry.space_group_name_H-M   'P 1'
#
loop_
_entity.id
_entity.type
_entity.pdbx_description
1 polymer ?
#
loop_
_entity_poly.entity_id
_entity_poly.type
_entity_poly.pdbx_seq_one_letter_code
_entity_poly.pdbx_strand_id
1 'polypeptide(L)'
;MRSRLESRATFLVEKDFMNDRLTTRVLVIRSLNDGDGLTQAKLSYEFRSQITLSFGLDFFDGTHEGLFGEFRDANRITFDIEVGF
;
A
#
# COMPACT_ATOMS: atom_id res chain seq x y z
N MET A 1 -7.81 7.54 30.20
CA MET A 1 -7.93 7.35 28.73
C MET A 1 -8.82 6.15 28.47
N ARG A 2 -9.93 6.31 27.74
CA ARG A 2 -10.74 5.16 27.29
C ARG A 2 -9.97 4.48 26.17
N SER A 3 -9.66 3.19 26.32
CA SER A 3 -9.14 2.37 25.22
C SER A 3 -10.20 2.35 24.12
N ARG A 4 -9.97 3.11 23.05
CA ARG A 4 -10.78 3.02 21.85
C ARG A 4 -10.24 1.81 21.10
N LEU A 5 -11.09 0.81 20.87
CA LEU A 5 -10.71 -0.34 20.06
C LEU A 5 -10.51 0.15 18.63
N GLU A 6 -9.25 0.23 18.19
CA GLU A 6 -8.87 0.53 16.81
C GLU A 6 -9.24 -0.66 15.92
N SER A 7 -10.23 -0.46 15.04
CA SER A 7 -10.72 -1.49 14.12
C SER A 7 -10.44 -1.04 12.69
N ARG A 8 -9.85 -1.92 11.89
CA ARG A 8 -9.50 -1.65 10.49
C ARG A 8 -10.08 -2.72 9.59
N ALA A 9 -10.56 -2.27 8.43
CA ALA A 9 -10.92 -3.15 7.33
C ALA A 9 -9.83 -3.06 6.26
N THR A 10 -9.42 -4.23 5.75
CA THR A 10 -8.38 -4.34 4.74
C THR A 10 -8.93 -5.09 3.52
N PHE A 11 -8.66 -4.55 2.35
CA PHE A 11 -8.99 -5.18 1.07
C PHE A 11 -7.72 -5.27 0.21
N LEU A 12 -7.41 -6.47 -0.25
CA LEU A 12 -6.23 -6.75 -1.07
C LEU A 12 -6.67 -7.39 -2.38
N VAL A 13 -6.24 -6.82 -3.50
CA VAL A 13 -6.32 -7.44 -4.82
C VAL A 13 -4.92 -7.58 -5.35
N GLU A 14 -4.58 -8.80 -5.78
CA GLU A 14 -3.30 -9.12 -6.39
C GLU A 14 -3.53 -9.95 -7.63
N LYS A 15 -2.77 -9.66 -8.68
CA LYS A 15 -2.84 -10.40 -9.94
C LYS A 15 -1.47 -10.51 -10.58
N ASP A 16 -1.14 -11.74 -10.96
CA ASP A 16 0.07 -12.08 -11.69
C ASP A 16 -0.17 -12.19 -13.20
N PHE A 17 0.84 -11.78 -13.95
CA PHE A 17 0.88 -11.76 -15.40
C PHE A 17 2.28 -12.19 -15.89
N MET A 18 2.38 -12.49 -17.19
CA MET A 18 3.66 -12.78 -17.86
C MET A 18 4.42 -13.97 -17.25
N ASN A 19 3.71 -15.07 -16.95
CA ASN A 19 4.25 -16.23 -16.22
C ASN A 19 4.86 -15.80 -14.88
N ASP A 20 4.05 -15.11 -14.08
CA ASP A 20 4.37 -14.64 -12.73
C ASP A 20 5.52 -13.63 -12.64
N ARG A 21 5.94 -13.05 -13.77
CA ARG A 21 6.99 -12.01 -13.82
C ARG A 21 6.49 -10.60 -13.57
N LEU A 22 5.19 -10.35 -13.70
CA LEU A 22 4.60 -9.03 -13.45
C LEU A 22 3.45 -9.18 -12.47
N THR A 23 3.61 -8.64 -11.27
CA THR A 23 2.58 -8.64 -10.22
C THR A 23 2.03 -7.23 -10.06
N THR A 24 0.70 -7.11 -10.13
CA THR A 24 -0.01 -5.88 -9.77
C THR A 24 -0.74 -6.10 -8.47
N ARG A 25 -0.56 -5.18 -7.52
CA ARG A 25 -1.18 -5.21 -6.20
C ARG A 25 -1.89 -3.90 -5.90
N VAL A 26 -3.10 -3.98 -5.37
CA VAL A 26 -3.80 -2.86 -4.75
C VAL A 26 -4.22 -3.26 -3.34
N LEU A 27 -3.81 -2.47 -2.36
CA LEU A 27 -4.14 -2.64 -0.95
C LEU A 27 -4.90 -1.40 -0.47
N VAL A 28 -6.08 -1.60 0.10
CA VAL A 28 -6.88 -0.54 0.72
C VAL A 28 -7.04 -0.89 2.20
N ILE A 29 -6.65 0.04 3.08
CA ILE A 29 -6.85 -0.05 4.52
C ILE A 29 -7.74 1.12 4.93
N ARG A 30 -8.83 0.84 5.64
CA ARG A 30 -9.74 1.87 6.18
C ARG A 30 -9.85 1.73 7.69
N SER A 31 -9.72 2.84 8.42
CA SER A 31 -10.15 2.90 9.82
C SER A 31 -11.67 2.91 9.88
N LEU A 32 -12.24 2.02 10.71
CA LEU A 32 -13.67 2.00 10.99
C LEU A 32 -14.03 3.01 12.09
N ASN A 33 -13.02 3.58 12.75
CA ASN A 33 -13.16 4.44 13.91
C ASN A 33 -13.11 5.94 13.55
N ASP A 34 -12.27 6.29 12.57
CA ASP A 34 -11.90 7.68 12.26
C ASP A 34 -12.23 8.07 10.81
N GLY A 35 -12.65 7.11 9.98
CA GLY A 35 -13.02 7.35 8.58
C GLY A 35 -11.85 7.67 7.66
N ASP A 36 -10.61 7.54 8.15
CA ASP A 36 -9.38 7.71 7.38
C ASP A 36 -8.91 6.40 6.73
N GLY A 37 -7.89 6.49 5.88
CA GLY A 37 -7.38 5.32 5.18
C GLY A 37 -6.14 5.54 4.33
N LEU A 38 -5.66 4.41 3.81
CA LEU A 38 -4.52 4.30 2.92
C LEU A 38 -4.90 3.43 1.74
N THR A 39 -4.63 3.92 0.53
CA THR A 39 -4.67 3.14 -0.70
C THR A 39 -3.28 3.03 -1.28
N GLN A 40 -2.77 1.81 -1.42
CA GLN A 40 -1.48 1.51 -2.01
C GLN A 40 -1.67 0.76 -3.32
N ALA A 41 -1.07 1.25 -4.39
CA ALA A 41 -0.93 0.53 -5.65
C ALA A 41 0.54 0.21 -5.88
N LYS A 42 0.85 -1.04 -6.21
CA LYS A 42 2.22 -1.48 -6.49
C LYS A 42 2.26 -2.33 -7.75
N LEU A 43 3.23 -2.05 -8.60
CA LEU A 43 3.61 -2.86 -9.74
C LEU A 43 5.00 -3.42 -9.48
N SER A 44 5.19 -4.73 -9.65
CA SER A 44 6.47 -5.40 -9.45
C SER A 44 6.79 -6.25 -10.67
N TYR A 45 7.99 -6.08 -11.23
CA TYR A 45 8.47 -6.79 -12.42
C TYR A 45 9.76 -7.54 -12.12
N GLU A 46 9.74 -8.85 -12.31
CA GLU A 46 10.92 -9.71 -12.28
C GLU A 46 11.76 -9.48 -13.55
N PHE A 47 12.71 -8.56 -13.45
CA PHE A 47 13.64 -8.26 -14.54
C PHE A 47 14.57 -9.44 -14.82
N ARG A 48 15.06 -10.07 -13.74
CA ARG A 48 15.79 -11.34 -13.71
C ARG A 48 15.35 -12.12 -12.48
N SER A 49 15.60 -13.43 -12.42
CA SER A 49 15.20 -14.28 -11.28
C SER A 49 15.74 -13.85 -9.91
N GLN A 50 16.70 -12.92 -9.89
CA GLN A 50 17.28 -12.36 -8.66
C GLN A 50 17.12 -10.82 -8.58
N ILE A 51 16.44 -10.18 -9.55
CA ILE A 51 16.28 -8.72 -9.59
C ILE A 51 14.81 -8.38 -9.87
N THR A 52 14.17 -7.76 -8.90
CA THR A 52 12.80 -7.26 -9.01
C THR A 52 12.79 -5.74 -8.98
N LEU A 53 12.15 -5.13 -9.97
CA LEU A 53 11.91 -3.70 -10.03
C LEU A 53 10.48 -3.46 -9.58
N SER A 54 10.25 -2.49 -8.68
CA SER A 54 8.89 -2.13 -8.28
C SER A 54 8.63 -0.64 -8.38
N PHE A 55 7.38 -0.30 -8.68
CA PHE A 55 6.86 1.05 -8.65
C PHE A 55 5.65 1.09 -7.73
N GLY A 56 5.61 2.05 -6.80
CA GLY A 56 4.57 2.16 -5.77
C GLY A 56 3.94 3.55 -5.75
N LEU A 57 2.65 3.60 -5.44
CA LEU A 57 1.87 4.80 -5.19
C LEU A 57 1.09 4.61 -3.89
N ASP A 58 1.25 5.52 -2.94
CA ASP A 58 0.51 5.55 -1.68
C ASP A 58 -0.29 6.84 -1.57
N PHE A 59 -1.60 6.70 -1.37
CA PHE A 59 -2.52 7.80 -1.14
C PHE A 59 -3.12 7.70 0.25
N PHE A 60 -3.01 8.78 1.02
CA PHE A 60 -3.56 8.88 2.37
C PHE A 60 -4.78 9.82 2.35
N ASP A 61 -5.86 9.41 3.01
CA ASP A 61 -7.07 10.22 3.13
C ASP A 61 -7.60 10.22 4.57
N GLY A 62 -8.34 11.26 4.95
CA GLY A 62 -8.95 11.38 6.28
C GLY A 62 -8.74 12.73 6.98
N THR A 63 -9.07 12.77 8.27
CA THR A 63 -8.82 13.91 9.15
C THR A 63 -7.44 13.82 9.79
N HIS A 64 -6.80 14.96 10.08
CA HIS A 64 -5.47 14.99 10.71
C HIS A 64 -5.40 14.36 12.12
N GLU A 65 -6.55 14.03 12.71
CA GLU A 65 -6.65 13.41 14.03
C GLU A 65 -6.54 11.87 13.97
N GLY A 66 -6.64 11.29 12.76
CA GLY A 66 -6.54 9.86 12.51
C GLY A 66 -5.13 9.41 12.08
N LEU A 67 -4.83 8.12 12.26
CA LEU A 67 -3.52 7.51 11.97
C LEU A 67 -3.06 7.67 10.51
N PHE A 68 -3.99 7.61 9.55
CA PHE A 68 -3.66 7.79 8.14
C PHE A 68 -3.86 9.23 7.71
N GLY A 69 -4.88 9.89 8.25
CA GLY A 69 -5.21 11.26 7.87
C GLY A 69 -4.17 12.29 8.31
N GLU A 70 -3.30 12.00 9.29
CA GLU A 70 -2.12 12.82 9.57
C GLU A 70 -1.13 12.91 8.39
N PHE A 71 -1.17 11.94 7.47
CA PHE A 71 -0.34 11.88 6.27
C PHE A 71 -1.07 12.30 4.98
N ARG A 72 -2.28 12.86 5.06
CA ARG A 72 -3.13 13.19 3.88
C ARG A 72 -2.46 14.09 2.83
N ASP A 73 -1.50 14.91 3.25
CA ASP A 73 -0.75 15.81 2.36
C ASP A 73 0.63 15.24 1.99
N ALA A 74 0.91 14.00 2.37
CA ALA A 74 2.19 13.29 2.20
C ALA A 74 2.03 12.05 1.30
N ASN A 75 1.23 12.15 0.23
CA ASN A 75 1.14 11.10 -0.79
C ASN A 75 2.54 10.76 -1.31
N ARG A 76 2.79 9.46 -1.52
CA ARG A 76 4.14 8.94 -1.81
C ARG A 76 4.17 8.20 -3.13
N ILE A 77 5.26 8.41 -3.87
CA ILE A 77 5.63 7.63 -5.05
C ILE A 77 6.95 6.93 -4.74
N THR A 78 7.06 5.63 -5.00
CA THR A 78 8.30 4.87 -4.77
C THR A 78 8.76 4.15 -6.03
N PHE A 79 10.07 3.99 -6.14
CA PHE A 79 10.70 3.07 -7.07
C PHE A 79 11.72 2.24 -6.30
N ASP A 80 11.56 0.93 -6.32
CA ASP A 80 12.34 0.00 -5.51
C ASP A 80 13.08 -1.00 -6.42
N ILE A 81 14.32 -1.33 -6.05
CA ILE A 81 15.08 -2.42 -6.68
C ILE A 81 15.41 -3.42 -5.58
N GLU A 82 14.90 -4.64 -5.73
CA GLU A 82 15.19 -5.75 -4.83
C GLU A 82 16.15 -6.71 -5.53
N VAL A 83 17.22 -7.11 -4.82
CA VAL A 83 18.20 -8.07 -5.31
C VAL A 83 18.24 -9.27 -4.36
N GLY A 84 17.87 -10.45 -4.86
CA GLY A 84 17.95 -11.72 -4.14
C GLY A 84 19.35 -12.34 -4.24
N PHE A 85 19.73 -13.15 -3.24
CA PHE A 85 20.99 -13.89 -3.14
C PHE A 85 20.76 -15.38 -2.94
#